data_AF-A0A433EL57-F1
#
_entry.id   AF-A0A433EL57-F1
#
_cell.length_a   1.000
_cell.length_b   1.000
_cell.length_c   1.000
_cell.angle_alpha   90.00
_cell.angle_beta   90.00
_cell.angle_gamma   90.00
#
_symmetry.space_group_name_H-M   'P 1'
#
loop_
_entity.id
_entity.type
_entity.pdbx_description
1 polymer ?
#
loop_
_entity_poly.entity_id
_entity_poly.type
_entity_poly.pdbx_seq_one_letter_code
_entity_poly.pdbx_strand_id
1 'polypeptide(L)'
;GLGERLLAYAHYSTANFVNFGDAWLSIFPFYTLVDVYNNQIRRKFGYSESESGIYIGNLNDVNDNFNTPELIVNTTFLDPRPDNFSQDIYEFSPTQAGSDARGFNDYTDTNGPLLSQLVAISGAATKQLLKQTITDPTSFSNEDITLSDGGHSDNLGAYSLIRRGVEKVIIIDAEHDPDYKFGAYYNLQDRLGYWGYSLYIEGIEQYKNRKNRNLKTPYPFMRGKALTPNGDKIEIVYLKAIKSDYVDCLYDQSMVGNGQVIRDKNRTLLNNNKDENGKWQSNILANEIIDYDALFANHLETYPLLLETLWRVKLSNLFNSNDTKLDFPQYSTFDQSFFNDQYFAFVALGYYSAKGLGSFIAQEDTRCGFE
;
A
#
# COMPACT_ATOMS: atom_id res chain seq x y z
N GLY A 1 19.21 11.83 -3.43
CA GLY A 1 19.39 12.81 -2.34
C GLY A 1 18.73 12.37 -1.04
N LEU A 2 17.51 12.86 -0.74
CA LEU A 2 16.79 12.55 0.52
C LEU A 2 16.03 11.21 0.45
N GLY A 3 15.36 10.92 -0.68
CA GLY A 3 14.63 9.67 -0.89
C GLY A 3 15.51 8.42 -0.87
N GLU A 4 16.70 8.50 -1.47
CA GLU A 4 17.71 7.42 -1.41
C GLU A 4 18.19 7.16 0.02
N ARG A 5 18.36 8.21 0.84
CA ARG A 5 18.76 8.07 2.25
C ARG A 5 17.66 7.42 3.11
N LEU A 6 16.39 7.75 2.86
CA LEU A 6 15.22 7.13 3.50
C LEU A 6 15.07 5.66 3.11
N LEU A 7 15.25 5.33 1.82
CA LEU A 7 15.21 3.95 1.32
C LEU A 7 16.31 3.09 1.92
N ALA A 8 17.55 3.56 1.96
CA ALA A 8 18.67 2.85 2.61
C ALA A 8 18.45 2.67 4.12
N TYR A 9 17.86 3.66 4.78
CA TYR A 9 17.51 3.60 6.20
C TYR A 9 16.41 2.55 6.47
N ALA A 10 15.32 2.57 5.70
CA ALA A 10 14.29 1.54 5.75
C ALA A 10 14.87 0.15 5.42
N HIS A 11 15.85 0.10 4.50
CA HIS A 11 16.50 -1.12 4.01
C HIS A 11 17.02 -2.04 5.10
N TYR A 12 17.64 -1.45 6.11
CA TYR A 12 18.41 -2.22 7.05
C TYR A 12 18.27 -1.76 8.50
N SER A 13 17.32 -0.90 8.89
CA SER A 13 17.25 -0.44 10.29
C SER A 13 16.19 -1.14 11.14
N THR A 14 15.31 -1.97 10.57
CA THR A 14 14.12 -2.41 11.29
C THR A 14 14.00 -3.93 11.37
N ALA A 15 13.61 -4.46 12.53
CA ALA A 15 13.16 -5.85 12.66
C ALA A 15 11.84 -6.05 11.88
N ASN A 16 11.38 -7.30 11.71
CA ASN A 16 10.08 -7.60 11.09
C ASN A 16 8.96 -6.69 11.62
N PHE A 17 8.04 -6.27 10.72
CA PHE A 17 6.99 -5.31 11.05
C PHE A 17 6.05 -5.85 12.12
N VAL A 18 5.58 -7.08 11.96
CA VAL A 18 4.93 -7.85 13.03
C VAL A 18 5.65 -9.18 13.15
N ASN A 19 6.01 -9.60 14.36
CA ASN A 19 6.49 -10.97 14.52
C ASN A 19 5.28 -11.90 14.37
N PHE A 20 5.39 -12.96 13.60
CA PHE A 20 4.26 -13.87 13.36
C PHE A 20 3.70 -14.51 14.63
N GLY A 21 4.49 -14.66 15.69
CA GLY A 21 3.94 -15.05 16.99
C GLY A 21 2.89 -14.04 17.49
N ASP A 22 3.16 -12.75 17.32
CA ASP A 22 2.27 -11.65 17.70
C ASP A 22 1.10 -11.53 16.71
N ALA A 23 1.34 -11.70 15.40
CA ALA A 23 0.29 -11.76 14.37
C ALA A 23 -0.63 -12.99 14.50
N TRP A 24 -0.12 -14.08 15.09
CA TRP A 24 -0.88 -15.28 15.38
C TRP A 24 -1.70 -15.12 16.66
N LEU A 25 -1.12 -14.51 17.68
CA LEU A 25 -1.84 -14.16 18.92
C LEU A 25 -2.94 -13.12 18.67
N SER A 26 -2.83 -12.35 17.60
CA SER A 26 -3.84 -11.39 17.20
C SER A 26 -5.06 -11.99 16.49
N ILE A 27 -5.10 -13.32 16.29
CA ILE A 27 -6.30 -14.06 15.91
C ILE A 27 -7.23 -14.26 17.13
N PHE A 28 -6.74 -13.96 18.36
CA PHE A 28 -7.53 -14.06 19.59
C PHE A 28 -8.17 -12.70 19.99
N PRO A 29 -9.43 -12.69 20.45
CA PRO A 29 -10.24 -11.48 20.64
C PRO A 29 -9.85 -10.60 21.84
N PHE A 30 -8.71 -10.85 22.50
CA PHE A 30 -8.28 -10.16 23.72
C PHE A 30 -7.07 -9.23 23.54
N TYR A 31 -6.53 -9.14 22.32
CA TYR A 31 -5.48 -8.18 21.96
C TYR A 31 -6.04 -7.15 20.97
N THR A 32 -5.87 -5.86 21.28
CA THR A 32 -6.17 -4.77 20.36
C THR A 32 -5.13 -4.78 19.24
N LEU A 33 -5.45 -5.44 18.11
CA LEU A 33 -4.61 -5.48 16.90
C LEU A 33 -4.15 -4.06 16.51
N VAL A 34 -5.00 -3.07 16.76
CA VAL A 34 -4.74 -1.64 16.65
C VAL A 34 -3.49 -1.19 17.41
N ASP A 35 -3.33 -1.56 18.69
CA ASP A 35 -2.17 -1.15 19.49
C ASP A 35 -0.90 -1.81 18.99
N VAL A 36 -0.98 -3.05 18.50
CA VAL A 36 0.14 -3.71 17.84
C VAL A 36 0.53 -2.90 16.60
N TYR A 37 -0.38 -2.65 15.67
CA TYR A 37 -0.07 -1.89 14.45
C TYR A 37 0.41 -0.47 14.76
N ASN A 38 -0.26 0.26 15.66
CA ASN A 38 0.12 1.62 16.04
C ASN A 38 1.52 1.65 16.68
N ASN A 39 1.81 0.73 17.61
CA ASN A 39 3.15 0.61 18.19
C ASN A 39 4.20 0.22 17.15
N GLN A 40 3.87 -0.64 16.18
CA GLN A 40 4.79 -1.03 15.13
C GLN A 40 5.06 0.11 14.15
N ILE A 41 4.04 0.86 13.74
CA ILE A 41 4.17 2.07 12.91
C ILE A 41 5.06 3.09 13.63
N ARG A 42 4.75 3.40 14.90
CA ARG A 42 5.57 4.32 15.72
C ARG A 42 7.00 3.83 15.88
N ARG A 43 7.22 2.54 16.16
CA ARG A 43 8.56 1.94 16.26
C ARG A 43 9.35 2.03 14.94
N LYS A 44 8.68 1.82 13.81
CA LYS A 44 9.29 1.73 12.47
C LYS A 44 9.54 3.10 11.84
N PHE A 45 8.58 4.00 11.95
CA PHE A 45 8.54 5.26 11.22
C PHE A 45 8.61 6.48 12.14
N GLY A 46 8.32 6.32 13.44
CA GLY A 46 8.26 7.42 14.42
C GLY A 46 9.55 7.72 15.15
N TYR A 47 10.73 7.43 14.56
CA TYR A 47 12.04 7.59 15.21
C TYR A 47 12.38 9.02 15.68
N SER A 48 11.55 10.01 15.32
CA SER A 48 11.64 11.41 15.73
C SER A 48 10.32 12.00 16.23
N GLU A 49 9.31 11.18 16.52
CA GLU A 49 8.03 11.71 17.02
C GLU A 49 8.16 12.08 18.50
N SER A 50 7.64 13.26 18.86
CA SER A 50 7.38 13.60 20.27
C SER A 50 6.45 12.55 20.89
N GLU A 51 6.42 12.44 22.22
CA GLU A 51 5.48 11.55 22.94
C GLU A 51 4.01 11.74 22.50
N SER A 52 3.68 12.88 21.87
CA SER A 52 2.37 13.22 21.32
C SER A 52 2.06 12.67 19.91
N GLY A 53 3.03 12.22 19.11
CA GLY A 53 2.82 11.71 17.73
C GLY A 53 2.53 12.78 16.65
N ILE A 54 2.48 12.35 15.38
CA ILE A 54 2.09 13.20 14.23
C ILE A 54 0.58 13.10 13.99
N TYR A 55 -0.09 14.26 13.95
CA TYR A 55 -1.50 14.38 13.59
C TYR A 55 -1.66 14.65 12.09
N ILE A 56 -2.78 14.21 11.49
CA ILE A 56 -3.01 14.41 10.05
C ILE A 56 -3.07 15.90 9.68
N GLY A 57 -3.62 16.75 10.55
CA GLY A 57 -3.69 18.20 10.34
C GLY A 57 -2.33 18.90 10.35
N ASN A 58 -1.32 18.32 10.99
CA ASN A 58 0.05 18.82 10.91
C ASN A 58 0.63 18.72 9.49
N LEU A 59 0.03 17.92 8.60
CA LEU A 59 0.43 17.83 7.20
C LEU A 59 -0.05 19.02 6.38
N ASN A 60 -1.00 19.83 6.87
CA ASN A 60 -1.49 20.99 6.15
C ASN A 60 -0.37 22.00 5.88
N ASP A 61 0.41 22.32 6.92
CA ASP A 61 1.57 23.21 6.81
C ASP A 61 2.63 22.64 5.84
N VAL A 62 2.78 21.32 5.78
CA VAL A 62 3.73 20.68 4.86
C VAL A 62 3.26 20.82 3.41
N ASN A 63 1.98 20.59 3.16
CA ASN A 63 1.38 20.75 1.83
C ASN A 63 1.49 22.18 1.33
N ASP A 64 1.17 23.17 2.18
CA ASP A 64 1.21 24.58 1.82
C ASP A 64 2.64 25.06 1.55
N ASN A 65 3.61 24.65 2.38
CA ASN A 65 4.99 25.13 2.27
C ASN A 65 5.82 24.40 1.22
N PHE A 66 5.52 23.13 0.93
CA PHE A 66 6.35 22.28 0.06
C PHE A 66 5.63 21.77 -1.19
N ASN A 67 4.37 22.19 -1.41
CA ASN A 67 3.54 21.73 -2.52
C ASN A 67 3.52 20.19 -2.61
N THR A 68 3.36 19.54 -1.45
CA THR A 68 3.29 18.07 -1.37
C THR A 68 1.87 17.58 -1.69
N PRO A 69 1.73 16.33 -2.17
CA PRO A 69 0.42 15.75 -2.41
C PRO A 69 -0.42 15.72 -1.13
N GLU A 70 -1.70 16.03 -1.27
CA GLU A 70 -2.65 15.91 -0.17
C GLU A 70 -2.87 14.43 0.18
N LEU A 71 -2.67 14.08 1.45
CA LEU A 71 -2.91 12.74 1.94
C LEU A 71 -4.40 12.58 2.27
N ILE A 72 -5.05 11.63 1.60
CA ILE A 72 -6.41 11.21 1.94
C ILE A 72 -6.32 9.78 2.49
N VAL A 73 -6.82 9.59 3.72
CA VAL A 73 -6.99 8.25 4.31
C VAL A 73 -8.46 7.89 4.22
N ASN A 74 -8.78 6.85 3.46
CA ASN A 74 -10.14 6.31 3.39
C ASN A 74 -10.34 5.18 4.41
N THR A 75 -11.54 5.13 4.98
CA THR A 75 -12.00 4.09 5.89
C THR A 75 -13.41 3.65 5.53
N THR A 76 -13.77 2.43 5.90
CA THR A 76 -15.14 1.96 5.78
C THR A 76 -15.95 2.40 6.99
N PHE A 77 -17.02 3.16 6.75
CA PHE A 77 -17.93 3.63 7.77
C PHE A 77 -18.99 2.57 8.07
N LEU A 78 -19.07 2.15 9.35
CA LEU A 78 -19.95 1.06 9.79
C LEU A 78 -21.14 1.52 10.62
N ASP A 79 -20.95 2.50 11.52
CA ASP A 79 -21.98 2.90 12.48
C ASP A 79 -21.88 4.40 12.88
N PRO A 80 -23.00 5.14 12.96
CA PRO A 80 -24.38 4.71 12.70
C PRO A 80 -24.63 4.36 11.22
N ARG A 81 -25.27 3.21 10.95
CA ARG A 81 -25.49 2.70 9.58
C ARG A 81 -26.11 3.78 8.69
N PRO A 82 -25.49 4.13 7.54
CA PRO A 82 -26.09 5.05 6.59
C PRO A 82 -27.38 4.44 6.01
N ASP A 83 -28.44 5.24 5.89
CA ASP A 83 -29.74 4.79 5.39
C ASP A 83 -29.71 4.27 3.93
N ASN A 84 -28.68 4.66 3.16
CA ASN A 84 -28.67 4.50 1.71
C ASN A 84 -27.56 3.60 1.15
N PHE A 85 -26.63 3.12 1.99
CA PHE A 85 -25.60 2.18 1.55
C PHE A 85 -25.03 1.39 2.74
N SER A 86 -24.81 0.09 2.56
CA SER A 86 -24.35 -0.77 3.65
C SER A 86 -22.93 -0.46 4.17
N GLN A 87 -22.14 0.37 3.45
CA GLN A 87 -20.72 0.69 3.75
C GLN A 87 -20.27 2.03 3.09
N ASP A 88 -20.53 3.16 3.75
CA ASP A 88 -20.08 4.48 3.29
C ASP A 88 -18.55 4.64 3.44
N ILE A 89 -17.92 5.54 2.68
CA ILE A 89 -16.48 5.82 2.79
C ILE A 89 -16.30 7.09 3.61
N TYR A 90 -15.64 6.96 4.76
CA TYR A 90 -15.29 8.10 5.58
C TYR A 90 -13.81 8.42 5.40
N GLU A 91 -13.54 9.65 5.00
CA GLU A 91 -12.22 10.13 4.61
C GLU A 91 -11.66 11.08 5.66
N PHE A 92 -10.35 11.05 5.79
CA PHE A 92 -9.58 12.02 6.56
C PHE A 92 -8.57 12.67 5.62
N SER A 93 -8.54 13.99 5.64
CA SER A 93 -7.56 14.84 4.96
C SER A 93 -6.88 15.73 6.00
N PRO A 94 -5.84 16.50 5.67
CA PRO A 94 -5.23 17.40 6.64
C PRO A 94 -6.19 18.47 7.19
N THR A 95 -7.23 18.84 6.45
CA THR A 95 -8.13 19.96 6.83
C THR A 95 -9.51 19.49 7.27
N GLN A 96 -9.99 18.37 6.73
CA GLN A 96 -11.38 17.94 6.88
C GLN A 96 -11.50 16.42 7.02
N ALA A 97 -12.61 15.99 7.61
CA ALA A 97 -13.06 14.62 7.52
C ALA A 97 -14.56 14.53 7.24
N GLY A 98 -15.00 13.38 6.75
CA GLY A 98 -16.41 13.17 6.46
C GLY A 98 -16.66 12.14 5.37
N SER A 99 -17.88 12.14 4.85
CA SER A 99 -18.32 11.22 3.82
C SER A 99 -19.36 11.87 2.90
N ASP A 100 -19.68 11.22 1.78
CA ASP A 100 -20.70 11.74 0.87
C ASP A 100 -22.07 11.85 1.56
N ALA A 101 -22.39 10.96 2.50
CA ALA A 101 -23.66 11.00 3.23
C ALA A 101 -23.71 12.06 4.33
N ARG A 102 -22.56 12.46 4.90
CA ARG A 102 -22.48 13.40 6.04
C ARG A 102 -21.92 14.77 5.69
N GLY A 103 -21.41 14.92 4.47
CA GLY A 103 -20.58 16.06 4.11
C GLY A 103 -19.17 15.94 4.69
N PHE A 104 -18.27 16.78 4.18
CA PHE A 104 -16.92 16.94 4.67
C PHE A 104 -16.86 18.20 5.54
N ASN A 105 -16.37 18.03 6.77
CA ASN A 105 -16.42 19.04 7.81
C ASN A 105 -15.04 19.25 8.41
N ASP A 106 -14.76 20.50 8.81
CA ASP A 106 -13.52 20.86 9.48
C ASP A 106 -13.42 20.18 10.85
N TYR A 107 -12.19 19.90 11.26
CA TYR A 107 -11.89 19.33 12.57
C TYR A 107 -12.26 20.30 13.72
N THR A 108 -12.67 19.72 14.86
CA THR A 108 -12.96 20.48 16.09
C THR A 108 -11.70 21.07 16.72
N ASP A 109 -10.59 20.34 16.64
CA ASP A 109 -9.25 20.83 16.92
C ASP A 109 -8.47 21.01 15.61
N THR A 110 -7.45 21.86 15.58
CA THR A 110 -6.69 22.12 14.34
C THR A 110 -5.87 20.92 13.83
N ASN A 111 -5.84 19.83 14.60
CA ASN A 111 -4.87 18.76 14.40
C ASN A 111 -5.53 17.52 13.78
N GLY A 112 -6.81 17.26 14.04
CA GLY A 112 -7.47 16.04 13.63
C GLY A 112 -6.89 14.80 14.33
N PRO A 113 -7.17 13.58 13.83
CA PRO A 113 -6.66 12.34 14.45
C PRO A 113 -5.16 12.10 14.23
N LEU A 114 -4.58 11.22 15.04
CA LEU A 114 -3.21 10.74 14.85
C LEU A 114 -3.07 9.99 13.53
N LEU A 115 -2.06 10.33 12.73
CA LEU A 115 -1.80 9.69 11.44
C LEU A 115 -1.57 8.19 11.61
N SER A 116 -0.83 7.78 12.65
CA SER A 116 -0.58 6.37 12.93
C SER A 116 -1.85 5.59 13.27
N GLN A 117 -2.82 6.23 13.94
CA GLN A 117 -4.13 5.65 14.21
C GLN A 117 -4.93 5.48 12.90
N LEU A 118 -4.96 6.50 12.05
CA LEU A 118 -5.66 6.47 10.76
C LEU A 118 -5.10 5.38 9.84
N VAL A 119 -3.77 5.28 9.73
CA VAL A 119 -3.11 4.22 8.96
C VAL A 119 -3.44 2.84 9.53
N ALA A 120 -3.48 2.69 10.86
CA ALA A 120 -3.86 1.44 11.50
C ALA A 120 -5.35 1.07 11.28
N ILE A 121 -6.26 2.04 11.23
CA ILE A 121 -7.68 1.80 10.87
C ILE A 121 -7.78 1.35 9.42
N SER A 122 -7.13 2.08 8.52
CA SER A 122 -7.27 1.90 7.07
C SER A 122 -6.62 0.61 6.56
N GLY A 123 -5.49 0.19 7.12
CA GLY A 123 -4.67 -0.91 6.58
C GLY A 123 -4.81 -2.27 7.26
N ALA A 124 -5.76 -2.46 8.18
CA ALA A 124 -5.79 -3.67 9.00
C ALA A 124 -6.80 -4.73 8.47
N ALA A 125 -6.37 -5.98 8.27
CA ALA A 125 -7.06 -6.90 7.35
C ALA A 125 -8.15 -7.85 7.92
N THR A 126 -8.64 -7.66 9.14
CA THR A 126 -9.63 -8.55 9.81
C THR A 126 -10.89 -7.84 10.36
N LYS A 127 -12.01 -7.95 9.64
CA LYS A 127 -13.33 -7.32 9.90
C LYS A 127 -13.85 -7.34 11.35
N GLN A 128 -13.64 -8.41 12.11
CA GLN A 128 -14.22 -8.58 13.45
C GLN A 128 -13.34 -8.04 14.58
N LEU A 129 -12.04 -7.82 14.32
CA LEU A 129 -11.03 -7.45 15.32
C LEU A 129 -10.57 -5.99 15.20
N LEU A 130 -11.12 -5.23 14.24
CA LEU A 130 -10.54 -3.98 13.76
C LEU A 130 -11.49 -2.81 13.59
N LYS A 131 -12.75 -2.99 13.97
CA LYS A 131 -13.62 -1.85 14.14
C LYS A 131 -13.02 -0.95 15.21
N GLN A 132 -12.82 0.32 14.89
CA GLN A 132 -12.46 1.33 15.87
C GLN A 132 -13.62 2.27 16.01
N THR A 133 -14.04 2.45 17.25
CA THR A 133 -14.96 3.50 17.61
C THR A 133 -14.12 4.70 18.01
N ILE A 134 -14.24 5.80 17.25
CA ILE A 134 -13.64 7.09 17.57
C ILE A 134 -14.78 8.09 17.75
N THR A 135 -14.61 9.07 18.62
CA THR A 135 -15.49 10.24 18.60
C THR A 135 -15.24 10.99 17.30
N ASP A 136 -16.32 11.33 16.58
CA ASP A 136 -16.25 12.11 15.35
C ASP A 136 -15.37 13.34 15.59
N PRO A 137 -14.23 13.48 14.88
CA PRO A 137 -13.29 14.57 15.15
C PRO A 137 -13.76 15.90 14.58
N THR A 138 -14.89 15.93 13.85
CA THR A 138 -15.35 17.09 13.10
C THR A 138 -16.38 17.92 13.85
N SER A 139 -16.54 19.18 13.45
CA SER A 139 -17.56 20.08 13.99
C SER A 139 -19.02 19.63 13.72
N PHE A 140 -19.21 18.59 12.90
CA PHE A 140 -20.52 18.05 12.55
C PHE A 140 -21.22 17.38 13.73
N SER A 141 -20.51 16.53 14.47
CA SER A 141 -21.07 15.79 15.59
C SER A 141 -19.99 15.50 16.63
N ASN A 142 -20.43 15.27 17.87
CA ASN A 142 -19.59 14.67 18.92
C ASN A 142 -20.02 13.22 19.16
N GLU A 143 -20.62 12.57 18.15
CA GLU A 143 -21.07 11.19 18.26
C GLU A 143 -19.90 10.23 18.01
N ASP A 144 -19.99 9.06 18.62
CA ASP A 144 -19.04 7.99 18.36
C ASP A 144 -19.33 7.34 17.00
N ILE A 145 -18.33 7.33 16.12
CA ILE A 145 -18.39 6.68 14.81
C ILE A 145 -17.56 5.41 14.81
N THR A 146 -18.08 4.36 14.18
CA THR A 146 -17.35 3.09 14.04
C THR A 146 -16.81 2.94 12.63
N LEU A 147 -15.49 2.86 12.52
CA LEU A 147 -14.75 2.76 11.27
C LEU A 147 -14.01 1.43 11.19
N SER A 148 -13.76 0.94 9.98
CA SER A 148 -12.91 -0.22 9.72
C SER A 148 -12.05 0.00 8.48
N ASP A 149 -11.20 -0.98 8.21
CA ASP A 149 -10.39 -1.14 7.00
C ASP A 149 -11.03 -0.59 5.71
N GLY A 150 -10.29 0.29 5.04
CA GLY A 150 -10.69 0.94 3.78
C GLY A 150 -10.87 -0.06 2.63
N GLY A 151 -10.20 -1.22 2.70
CA GLY A 151 -10.27 -2.31 1.73
C GLY A 151 -11.66 -2.91 1.54
N HIS A 152 -12.57 -2.75 2.51
CA HIS A 152 -13.95 -3.22 2.35
C HIS A 152 -14.79 -2.32 1.43
N SER A 153 -14.49 -1.01 1.41
CA SER A 153 -15.29 -0.04 0.67
C SER A 153 -14.63 0.39 -0.63
N ASP A 154 -13.33 0.67 -0.61
CA ASP A 154 -12.50 1.02 -1.76
C ASP A 154 -11.03 0.66 -1.49
N ASN A 155 -10.68 -0.58 -1.85
CA ASN A 155 -9.32 -1.10 -1.71
C ASN A 155 -8.30 -0.44 -2.65
N LEU A 156 -8.76 0.32 -3.65
CA LEU A 156 -7.89 1.01 -4.61
C LEU A 156 -7.59 2.46 -4.20
N GLY A 157 -8.32 3.00 -3.22
CA GLY A 157 -8.21 4.41 -2.78
C GLY A 157 -8.52 5.43 -3.89
N ALA A 158 -9.15 5.00 -4.99
CA ALA A 158 -9.32 5.80 -6.18
C ALA A 158 -10.68 6.52 -6.24
N TYR A 159 -11.66 6.04 -5.46
CA TYR A 159 -13.00 6.65 -5.39
C TYR A 159 -12.91 8.13 -5.00
N SER A 160 -12.06 8.46 -4.03
CA SER A 160 -11.80 9.81 -3.53
C SER A 160 -11.27 10.78 -4.57
N LEU A 161 -10.35 10.32 -5.42
CA LEU A 161 -9.73 11.15 -6.44
C LEU A 161 -10.65 11.33 -7.66
N ILE A 162 -11.34 10.25 -8.06
CA ILE A 162 -12.25 10.29 -9.21
C ILE A 162 -13.44 11.21 -8.95
N ARG A 163 -14.06 11.16 -7.75
CA ARG A 163 -15.18 12.07 -7.43
C ARG A 163 -14.76 13.53 -7.39
N ARG A 164 -13.52 13.81 -6.97
CA ARG A 164 -12.96 15.17 -6.93
C ARG A 164 -12.64 15.71 -8.32
N GLY A 165 -12.83 14.92 -9.38
CA GLY A 165 -12.54 15.34 -10.74
C GLY A 165 -11.05 15.50 -11.01
N VAL A 166 -10.19 14.80 -10.26
CA VAL A 166 -8.75 14.82 -10.48
C VAL A 166 -8.49 14.36 -11.91
N GLU A 167 -7.89 15.23 -12.73
CA GLU A 167 -7.76 15.02 -14.19
C GLU A 167 -7.06 13.71 -14.53
N LYS A 168 -6.06 13.33 -13.73
CA LYS A 168 -5.23 12.13 -13.95
C LYS A 168 -5.06 11.38 -12.63
N VAL A 169 -5.49 10.13 -12.61
CA VAL A 169 -5.41 9.25 -11.43
C VAL A 169 -4.54 8.05 -11.74
N ILE A 170 -3.53 7.83 -10.90
CA ILE A 170 -2.71 6.62 -10.92
C ILE A 170 -3.21 5.70 -9.81
N ILE A 171 -3.74 4.55 -10.17
CA ILE A 171 -4.22 3.52 -9.26
C ILE A 171 -3.11 2.49 -9.10
N ILE A 172 -2.75 2.15 -7.86
CA ILE A 172 -1.78 1.09 -7.55
C ILE A 172 -2.55 -0.05 -6.88
N ASP A 173 -2.76 -1.14 -7.62
CA ASP A 173 -3.41 -2.35 -7.13
C ASP A 173 -2.38 -3.38 -6.65
N ALA A 174 -2.21 -3.45 -5.33
CA ALA A 174 -1.44 -4.47 -4.63
C ALA A 174 -2.32 -5.55 -3.96
N GLU A 175 -3.60 -5.65 -4.33
CA GLU A 175 -4.53 -6.65 -3.78
C GLU A 175 -4.07 -8.07 -4.08
N HIS A 176 -4.27 -8.96 -3.10
CA HIS A 176 -4.18 -10.41 -3.28
C HIS A 176 -5.26 -10.90 -4.25
N ASP A 177 -4.85 -11.15 -5.48
CA ASP A 177 -5.71 -11.60 -6.55
C ASP A 177 -5.00 -12.69 -7.38
N PRO A 178 -4.83 -13.91 -6.82
CA PRO A 178 -4.08 -14.98 -7.46
C PRO A 178 -4.74 -15.49 -8.74
N ASP A 179 -6.04 -15.23 -8.94
CA ASP A 179 -6.78 -15.58 -10.14
C ASP A 179 -6.90 -14.40 -11.14
N TYR A 180 -6.34 -13.22 -10.83
CA TYR A 180 -6.44 -11.97 -11.60
C TYR A 180 -7.87 -11.64 -12.06
N LYS A 181 -8.80 -11.67 -11.10
CA LYS A 181 -10.22 -11.32 -11.31
C LYS A 181 -10.47 -9.82 -11.24
N PHE A 182 -9.53 -9.03 -10.74
CA PHE A 182 -9.63 -7.59 -10.52
C PHE A 182 -10.86 -7.22 -9.68
N GLY A 183 -11.03 -7.90 -8.55
CA GLY A 183 -12.19 -7.73 -7.66
C GLY A 183 -12.36 -6.28 -7.18
N ALA A 184 -11.31 -5.66 -6.65
CA ALA A 184 -11.37 -4.28 -6.21
C ALA A 184 -11.69 -3.28 -7.34
N TYR A 185 -11.28 -3.56 -8.58
CA TYR A 185 -11.65 -2.74 -9.74
C TYR A 185 -13.15 -2.75 -9.99
N TYR A 186 -13.78 -3.93 -10.00
CA TYR A 186 -15.23 -4.04 -10.22
C TYR A 186 -16.03 -3.45 -9.06
N ASN A 187 -15.56 -3.61 -7.82
CA ASN A 187 -16.17 -2.94 -6.67
C ASN A 187 -16.13 -1.41 -6.79
N LEU A 188 -14.99 -0.86 -7.21
CA LEU A 188 -14.83 0.57 -7.48
C LEU A 188 -15.74 1.03 -8.63
N GLN A 189 -15.81 0.26 -9.73
CA GLN A 189 -16.68 0.53 -10.87
C GLN A 189 -18.16 0.59 -10.46
N ASP A 190 -18.65 -0.38 -9.69
CA ASP A 190 -20.04 -0.43 -9.21
C ASP A 190 -20.36 0.75 -8.28
N ARG A 191 -19.42 1.08 -7.36
CA ARG A 191 -19.58 2.21 -6.45
C ARG A 191 -19.62 3.55 -7.19
N LEU A 192 -18.72 3.76 -8.14
CA LEU A 192 -18.74 4.95 -9.00
C LEU A 192 -20.04 5.03 -9.80
N GLY A 193 -20.50 3.89 -10.34
CA GLY A 193 -21.76 3.75 -11.07
C GLY A 193 -22.98 4.23 -10.29
N TYR A 194 -23.04 3.91 -8.99
CA TYR A 194 -24.11 4.36 -8.10
C TYR A 194 -24.25 5.90 -8.08
N TRP A 195 -23.14 6.62 -8.14
CA TRP A 195 -23.10 8.08 -8.13
C TRP A 195 -23.12 8.71 -9.54
N GLY A 196 -23.40 7.92 -10.58
CA GLY A 196 -23.48 8.39 -11.97
C GLY A 196 -22.12 8.56 -12.66
N TYR A 197 -21.03 8.09 -12.06
CA TYR A 197 -19.73 8.02 -12.70
C TYR A 197 -19.63 6.72 -13.51
N SER A 198 -18.70 6.69 -14.47
CA SER A 198 -18.30 5.43 -15.12
C SER A 198 -16.79 5.26 -15.02
N LEU A 199 -16.33 4.01 -14.96
CA LEU A 199 -14.91 3.67 -14.94
C LEU A 199 -14.67 2.52 -15.92
N TYR A 200 -13.67 2.65 -16.78
CA TYR A 200 -13.33 1.66 -17.80
C TYR A 200 -11.82 1.52 -17.94
N ILE A 201 -11.31 0.30 -17.79
CA ILE A 201 -9.90 -0.05 -17.99
C ILE A 201 -9.83 -1.20 -18.99
N GLU A 202 -9.43 -0.88 -20.22
CA GLU A 202 -9.49 -1.81 -21.36
C GLU A 202 -8.74 -3.12 -21.07
N GLY A 203 -7.54 -3.01 -20.47
CA GLY A 203 -6.70 -4.14 -20.12
C GLY A 203 -7.31 -5.06 -19.05
N ILE A 204 -8.30 -4.62 -18.28
CA ILE A 204 -8.98 -5.41 -17.24
C ILE A 204 -10.25 -6.04 -17.78
N GLU A 205 -11.02 -5.33 -18.61
CA GLU A 205 -12.33 -5.77 -19.08
C GLU A 205 -12.26 -7.06 -19.91
N GLN A 206 -11.13 -7.35 -20.54
CA GLN A 206 -10.88 -8.63 -21.21
C GLN A 206 -10.83 -9.85 -20.26
N TYR A 207 -10.61 -9.63 -18.96
CA TYR A 207 -10.54 -10.67 -17.92
C TYR A 207 -11.84 -10.81 -17.13
N LYS A 208 -12.89 -10.04 -17.47
CA LYS A 208 -14.19 -10.14 -16.80
C LYS A 208 -14.70 -11.57 -16.78
N ASN A 209 -14.98 -12.07 -15.59
CA ASN A 209 -15.46 -13.45 -15.34
C ASN A 209 -14.49 -14.57 -15.77
N ARG A 210 -13.21 -14.27 -16.01
CA ARG A 210 -12.19 -15.26 -16.35
C ARG A 210 -11.15 -15.34 -15.24
N LYS A 211 -10.84 -16.57 -14.82
CA LYS A 211 -9.68 -16.82 -13.95
C LYS A 211 -8.45 -16.97 -14.82
N ASN A 212 -7.38 -16.23 -14.51
CA ASN A 212 -6.12 -16.37 -15.22
C ASN A 212 -4.92 -16.31 -14.26
N ARG A 213 -4.62 -17.42 -13.59
CA ARG A 213 -3.50 -17.51 -12.64
C ARG A 213 -2.13 -17.23 -13.23
N ASN A 214 -1.99 -17.49 -14.54
CA ASN A 214 -0.74 -17.31 -15.26
C ASN A 214 -0.81 -16.05 -16.13
N LEU A 215 -1.52 -15.02 -15.65
CA LEU A 215 -1.60 -13.76 -16.37
C LEU A 215 -0.18 -13.27 -16.66
N LYS A 216 0.13 -13.14 -17.94
CA LYS A 216 1.32 -12.46 -18.43
C LYS A 216 0.85 -11.20 -19.11
N THR A 217 1.30 -10.07 -18.60
CA THR A 217 1.08 -8.78 -19.23
C THR A 217 2.42 -8.28 -19.75
N PRO A 218 2.46 -7.67 -20.96
CA PRO A 218 3.68 -7.01 -21.42
C PRO A 218 4.14 -5.94 -20.45
N TYR A 219 3.18 -5.18 -19.88
CA TYR A 219 3.43 -4.09 -18.94
C TYR A 219 2.66 -4.27 -17.63
N PRO A 220 3.14 -3.69 -16.51
CA PRO A 220 2.43 -3.73 -15.23
C PRO A 220 1.33 -2.67 -15.16
N PHE A 221 1.25 -1.77 -16.14
CA PHE A 221 0.27 -0.69 -16.21
C PHE A 221 -0.72 -0.87 -17.36
N MET A 222 -1.94 -0.39 -17.14
CA MET A 222 -3.06 -0.42 -18.08
C MET A 222 -3.70 0.96 -18.16
N ARG A 223 -4.13 1.38 -19.35
CA ARG A 223 -4.86 2.64 -19.53
C ARG A 223 -6.33 2.45 -19.21
N GLY A 224 -6.90 3.48 -18.64
CA GLY A 224 -8.33 3.60 -18.46
C GLY A 224 -8.81 5.04 -18.50
N LYS A 225 -10.10 5.17 -18.28
CA LYS A 225 -10.79 6.46 -18.16
C LYS A 225 -11.93 6.33 -17.17
N ALA A 226 -12.20 7.41 -16.46
CA ALA A 226 -13.46 7.62 -15.78
C ALA A 226 -14.21 8.79 -16.42
N LEU A 227 -15.55 8.77 -16.33
CA LEU A 227 -16.39 9.90 -16.73
C LEU A 227 -17.17 10.38 -15.49
N THR A 228 -17.21 11.69 -15.30
CA THR A 228 -18.08 12.33 -14.30
C THR A 228 -19.54 12.27 -14.75
N PRO A 229 -20.52 12.51 -13.86
CA PRO A 229 -21.93 12.63 -14.24
C PRO A 229 -22.20 13.70 -15.30
N ASN A 230 -21.33 14.71 -15.38
CA ASN A 230 -21.41 15.79 -16.37
C ASN A 230 -20.71 15.44 -17.70
N GLY A 231 -20.06 14.28 -17.78
CA GLY A 231 -19.34 13.82 -18.98
C GLY A 231 -17.88 14.25 -19.05
N ASP A 232 -17.33 14.89 -18.00
CA ASP A 232 -15.92 15.25 -17.95
C ASP A 232 -15.06 13.99 -17.87
N LYS A 233 -13.96 13.97 -18.62
CA LYS A 233 -13.07 12.81 -18.71
C LYS A 233 -11.95 12.93 -17.68
N ILE A 234 -11.73 11.83 -16.97
CA ILE A 234 -10.60 11.60 -16.08
C ILE A 234 -9.73 10.50 -16.68
N GLU A 235 -8.42 10.73 -16.79
CA GLU A 235 -7.46 9.74 -17.26
C GLU A 235 -7.06 8.81 -16.11
N ILE A 236 -7.10 7.51 -16.35
CA ILE A 236 -6.70 6.50 -15.36
C ILE A 236 -5.46 5.77 -15.87
N VAL A 237 -4.45 5.65 -15.01
CA VAL A 237 -3.37 4.68 -15.19
C VAL A 237 -3.47 3.67 -14.06
N TYR A 238 -3.71 2.42 -14.40
CA TYR A 238 -3.86 1.34 -13.43
C TYR A 238 -2.60 0.49 -13.41
N LEU A 239 -1.87 0.48 -12.30
CA LEU A 239 -0.70 -0.33 -12.07
C LEU A 239 -1.10 -1.54 -11.24
N LYS A 240 -1.04 -2.74 -11.82
CA LYS A 240 -1.17 -3.99 -11.06
C LYS A 240 0.21 -4.38 -10.53
N ALA A 241 0.31 -4.72 -9.25
CA ALA A 241 1.51 -5.32 -8.69
C ALA A 241 1.72 -6.73 -9.28
N ILE A 242 2.43 -6.80 -10.41
CA ILE A 242 2.73 -8.02 -11.14
C ILE A 242 4.14 -7.97 -11.71
N LYS A 243 4.86 -9.10 -11.67
CA LYS A 243 6.12 -9.29 -12.39
C LYS A 243 5.79 -9.51 -13.88
N SER A 244 5.71 -8.42 -14.63
CA SER A 244 5.40 -8.39 -16.07
C SER A 244 6.63 -8.64 -16.93
N ASP A 245 6.45 -8.93 -18.22
CA ASP A 245 7.56 -9.13 -19.17
C ASP A 245 8.48 -7.88 -19.23
N TYR A 246 7.89 -6.68 -19.10
CA TYR A 246 8.64 -5.43 -18.97
C TYR A 246 9.50 -5.38 -17.71
N VAL A 247 8.99 -5.82 -16.56
CA VAL A 247 9.81 -5.84 -15.33
C VAL A 247 10.96 -6.84 -15.47
N ASP A 248 10.71 -7.99 -16.09
CA ASP A 248 11.72 -9.02 -16.33
C ASP A 248 12.81 -8.57 -17.31
N CYS A 249 12.49 -7.71 -18.29
CA CYS A 249 13.50 -7.20 -19.23
C CYS A 249 14.44 -6.14 -18.63
N LEU A 250 14.11 -5.56 -17.47
CA LEU A 250 14.86 -4.44 -16.90
C LEU A 250 16.11 -4.84 -16.12
N TYR A 251 16.32 -6.13 -15.87
CA TYR A 251 17.50 -6.60 -15.16
C TYR A 251 17.93 -7.98 -15.64
N ASP A 252 19.20 -8.32 -15.39
CA ASP A 252 19.78 -9.61 -15.74
C ASP A 252 20.42 -10.31 -14.51
N GLN A 253 20.91 -11.53 -14.73
CA GLN A 253 21.56 -12.31 -13.67
C GLN A 253 22.87 -11.68 -13.15
N SER A 254 23.55 -10.86 -13.96
CA SER A 254 24.73 -10.12 -13.51
C SER A 254 24.32 -9.05 -12.49
N MET A 255 23.23 -8.32 -12.75
CA MET A 255 22.68 -7.34 -11.82
C MET A 255 22.20 -7.99 -10.52
N VAL A 256 21.53 -9.14 -10.60
CA VAL A 256 21.14 -9.94 -9.43
C VAL A 256 22.35 -10.33 -8.57
N GLY A 257 23.43 -10.79 -9.20
CA GLY A 257 24.69 -11.12 -8.52
C GLY A 257 25.37 -9.92 -7.87
N ASN A 258 25.43 -8.79 -8.59
CA ASN A 258 25.98 -7.53 -8.05
C ASN A 258 25.16 -7.03 -6.85
N GLY A 259 23.83 -7.13 -6.93
CA GLY A 259 22.94 -6.78 -5.83
C GLY A 259 23.16 -7.62 -4.58
N GLN A 260 23.45 -8.92 -4.75
CA GLN A 260 23.81 -9.79 -3.64
C GLN A 260 25.09 -9.30 -2.94
N VAL A 261 26.12 -8.94 -3.70
CA VAL A 261 27.38 -8.41 -3.16
C VAL A 261 27.14 -7.13 -2.36
N ILE A 262 26.32 -6.21 -2.90
CA ILE A 262 25.95 -4.96 -2.21
C ILE A 262 25.20 -5.27 -0.91
N ARG A 263 24.20 -6.15 -0.96
CA ARG A 263 23.41 -6.55 0.21
C ARG A 263 24.28 -7.14 1.31
N ASP A 264 25.17 -8.06 0.95
CA ASP A 264 26.02 -8.76 1.91
C ASP A 264 27.08 -7.82 2.50
N LYS A 265 27.64 -6.91 1.69
CA LYS A 265 28.52 -5.82 2.16
C LYS A 265 27.81 -4.91 3.16
N ASN A 266 26.63 -4.41 2.81
CA ASN A 266 25.85 -3.52 3.68
C ASN A 266 25.49 -4.22 5.00
N ARG A 267 25.05 -5.47 4.95
CA ARG A 267 24.75 -6.27 6.14
C ARG A 267 25.97 -6.46 7.03
N THR A 268 27.14 -6.69 6.44
CA THR A 268 28.41 -6.83 7.17
C THR A 268 28.76 -5.53 7.88
N LEU A 269 28.67 -4.40 7.17
CA LEU A 269 28.95 -3.09 7.73
C LEU A 269 28.05 -2.78 8.93
N LEU A 270 26.75 -3.07 8.82
CA LEU A 270 25.80 -2.86 9.92
C LEU A 270 26.02 -3.80 11.10
N ASN A 271 26.34 -5.07 10.84
CA ASN A 271 26.64 -6.02 11.90
C ASN A 271 27.87 -5.61 12.72
N ASN A 272 28.86 -5.01 12.05
CA ASN A 272 30.07 -4.51 12.70
C ASN A 272 29.86 -3.18 13.44
N ASN A 273 28.74 -2.48 13.19
CA ASN A 273 28.44 -1.16 13.75
C ASN A 273 27.07 -1.16 14.45
N LYS A 274 26.86 -2.16 15.32
CA LYS A 274 25.73 -2.16 16.25
C LYS A 274 26.02 -1.22 17.42
N ASP A 275 24.98 -0.58 17.94
CA ASP A 275 25.08 0.16 19.21
C ASP A 275 25.21 -0.78 20.41
N GLU A 276 25.35 -0.18 21.59
CA GLU A 276 25.41 -0.86 22.89
C GLU A 276 24.21 -1.77 23.17
N ASN A 277 23.07 -1.53 22.53
CA ASN A 277 21.84 -2.33 22.63
C ASN A 277 21.74 -3.40 21.54
N GLY A 278 22.79 -3.56 20.71
CA GLY A 278 22.83 -4.54 19.62
C GLY A 278 22.03 -4.14 18.38
N LYS A 279 21.58 -2.88 18.28
CA LYS A 279 20.77 -2.37 17.17
C LYS A 279 21.66 -1.82 16.05
N TRP A 280 21.28 -2.12 14.81
CA TRP A 280 21.98 -1.63 13.63
C TRP A 280 21.93 -0.10 13.51
N GLN A 281 23.09 0.52 13.27
CA GLN A 281 23.23 1.95 13.03
C GLN A 281 23.22 2.23 11.51
N SER A 282 22.03 2.42 10.94
CA SER A 282 21.83 2.56 9.49
C SER A 282 22.39 3.86 8.89
N ASN A 283 22.66 4.88 9.72
CA ASN A 283 23.32 6.12 9.30
C ASN A 283 24.71 5.87 8.70
N ILE A 284 25.38 4.77 9.03
CA ILE A 284 26.68 4.40 8.44
C ILE A 284 26.59 4.16 6.93
N LEU A 285 25.41 3.77 6.43
CA LEU A 285 25.16 3.55 5.00
C LEU A 285 24.90 4.84 4.24
N ALA A 286 24.74 5.99 4.91
CA ALA A 286 24.38 7.26 4.27
C ALA A 286 25.46 7.77 3.29
N ASN A 287 26.70 7.30 3.44
CA ASN A 287 27.83 7.63 2.58
C ASN A 287 28.13 6.54 1.53
N GLU A 288 27.45 5.39 1.59
CA GLU A 288 27.61 4.34 0.60
C GLU A 288 26.85 4.72 -0.68
N ILE A 289 27.52 4.58 -1.82
CA ILE A 289 26.85 4.63 -3.12
C ILE A 289 26.20 3.27 -3.33
N ILE A 290 24.86 3.25 -3.26
CA ILE A 290 24.07 2.03 -3.45
C ILE A 290 23.56 2.01 -4.88
N ASP A 291 23.99 1.01 -5.65
CA ASP A 291 23.35 0.66 -6.92
C ASP A 291 22.01 0.00 -6.63
N TYR A 292 20.95 0.80 -6.64
CA TYR A 292 19.59 0.36 -6.37
C TYR A 292 19.05 -0.58 -7.44
N ASP A 293 19.53 -0.48 -8.68
CA ASP A 293 19.10 -1.38 -9.75
C ASP A 293 19.55 -2.79 -9.44
N ALA A 294 20.84 -2.97 -9.21
CA ALA A 294 21.40 -4.25 -8.81
C ALA A 294 20.77 -4.76 -7.51
N LEU A 295 20.68 -3.92 -6.47
CA LEU A 295 20.13 -4.29 -5.17
C LEU A 295 18.66 -4.75 -5.27
N PHE A 296 17.82 -4.02 -5.99
CA PHE A 296 16.41 -4.38 -6.15
C PHE A 296 16.21 -5.56 -7.09
N ALA A 297 17.05 -5.73 -8.11
CA ALA A 297 17.04 -6.96 -8.94
C ALA A 297 17.29 -8.18 -8.07
N ASN A 298 18.25 -8.09 -7.13
CA ASN A 298 18.52 -9.17 -6.19
C ASN A 298 17.31 -9.51 -5.31
N HIS A 299 16.65 -8.51 -4.72
CA HIS A 299 15.47 -8.74 -3.87
C HIS A 299 14.31 -9.34 -4.65
N LEU A 300 14.04 -8.83 -5.86
CA LEU A 300 12.94 -9.30 -6.70
C LEU A 300 13.13 -10.74 -7.16
N GLU A 301 14.37 -11.17 -7.37
CA GLU A 301 14.69 -12.53 -7.83
C GLU A 301 14.83 -13.53 -6.67
N THR A 302 15.44 -13.11 -5.55
CA THR A 302 15.74 -14.04 -4.45
C THR A 302 14.56 -14.25 -3.50
N TYR A 303 13.64 -13.30 -3.40
CA TYR A 303 12.52 -13.42 -2.47
C TYR A 303 11.55 -14.57 -2.81
N PRO A 304 11.12 -14.77 -4.09
CA PRO A 304 10.32 -15.95 -4.46
C PRO A 304 10.99 -17.27 -4.07
N LEU A 305 12.30 -17.38 -4.26
CA LEU A 305 13.09 -18.56 -3.89
C LEU A 305 13.13 -18.78 -2.37
N LEU A 306 13.27 -17.70 -1.60
CA LEU A 306 13.23 -17.75 -0.14
C LEU A 306 11.87 -18.27 0.34
N LEU A 307 10.77 -17.82 -0.27
CA LEU A 307 9.42 -18.23 0.13
C LEU A 307 9.21 -19.74 0.06
N GLU A 308 9.67 -20.40 -1.00
CA GLU A 308 9.55 -21.84 -1.15
C GLU A 308 10.22 -22.64 -0.02
N THR A 309 11.23 -22.05 0.62
CA THR A 309 11.96 -22.68 1.72
C THR A 309 11.29 -22.48 3.08
N LEU A 310 10.40 -21.49 3.23
CA LEU A 310 9.75 -21.18 4.49
C LEU A 310 8.72 -22.26 4.84
N TRP A 311 8.83 -22.82 6.05
CA TRP A 311 7.89 -23.83 6.57
C TRP A 311 6.43 -23.36 6.59
N ARG A 312 6.19 -22.04 6.61
CA ARG A 312 4.85 -21.44 6.59
C ARG A 312 4.19 -21.46 5.23
N VAL A 313 4.96 -21.33 4.15
CA VAL A 313 4.44 -21.54 2.79
C VAL A 313 4.00 -23.00 2.68
N LYS A 314 4.80 -23.94 3.20
CA LYS A 314 4.41 -25.36 3.30
C LYS A 314 3.14 -25.58 4.14
N LEU A 315 2.98 -24.88 5.27
CA LEU A 315 1.78 -24.95 6.11
C LEU A 315 0.54 -24.35 5.42
N SER A 316 0.69 -23.19 4.80
CA SER A 316 -0.39 -22.51 4.07
C SER A 316 -0.87 -23.33 2.87
N ASN A 317 0.04 -24.03 2.20
CA ASN A 317 -0.26 -24.92 1.08
C ASN A 317 -0.91 -26.24 1.49
N LEU A 318 -0.88 -26.62 2.78
CA LEU A 318 -1.66 -27.76 3.30
C LEU A 318 -3.16 -27.42 3.37
N PHE A 319 -3.49 -26.16 3.62
CA PHE A 319 -4.85 -25.65 3.49
C PHE A 319 -5.08 -25.35 2.01
N ASN A 320 -5.64 -26.33 1.30
CA ASN A 320 -5.80 -26.36 -0.17
C ASN A 320 -6.85 -25.35 -0.70
N SER A 321 -6.92 -24.15 -0.11
CA SER A 321 -7.72 -23.02 -0.56
C SER A 321 -6.85 -22.03 -1.32
N ASN A 322 -7.33 -21.56 -2.48
CA ASN A 322 -6.60 -20.59 -3.29
C ASN A 322 -6.36 -19.26 -2.57
N ASP A 323 -7.16 -18.94 -1.55
CA ASP A 323 -7.09 -17.70 -0.78
C ASP A 323 -5.95 -17.69 0.26
N THR A 324 -5.31 -18.84 0.50
CA THR A 324 -4.22 -19.01 1.48
C THR A 324 -2.87 -19.28 0.85
N LYS A 325 -2.78 -19.42 -0.47
CA LYS A 325 -1.50 -19.64 -1.17
C LYS A 325 -0.64 -18.38 -1.08
N LEU A 326 0.57 -18.52 -0.57
CA LEU A 326 1.59 -17.46 -0.56
C LEU A 326 2.49 -17.63 -1.79
N ASP A 327 2.46 -16.66 -2.70
CA ASP A 327 3.21 -16.71 -3.96
C ASP A 327 3.51 -15.29 -4.44
N PHE A 328 4.76 -14.84 -4.46
CA PHE A 328 5.06 -13.43 -4.76
C PHE A 328 4.65 -13.05 -6.20
N PRO A 329 3.95 -11.91 -6.43
CA PRO A 329 3.58 -10.86 -5.47
C PRO A 329 2.21 -11.02 -4.78
N GLN A 330 1.55 -12.16 -4.94
CA GLN A 330 0.28 -12.52 -4.31
C GLN A 330 0.48 -12.90 -2.83
N TYR A 331 0.09 -11.99 -1.94
CA TYR A 331 0.12 -12.19 -0.48
C TYR A 331 -1.25 -12.19 0.16
N SER A 332 -1.65 -13.34 0.69
CA SER A 332 -2.86 -13.44 1.51
C SER A 332 -2.78 -12.53 2.73
N THR A 333 -3.93 -11.99 3.14
CA THR A 333 -4.11 -11.22 4.38
C THR A 333 -3.82 -12.01 5.65
N PHE A 334 -3.56 -13.32 5.52
CA PHE A 334 -3.12 -14.19 6.60
C PHE A 334 -1.65 -13.96 7.02
N ASP A 335 -0.78 -13.52 6.11
CA ASP A 335 0.62 -13.18 6.43
C ASP A 335 0.82 -11.67 6.51
N GLN A 336 0.57 -11.13 7.69
CA GLN A 336 0.77 -9.71 8.02
C GLN A 336 2.15 -9.42 8.63
N SER A 337 3.07 -10.39 8.56
CA SER A 337 4.37 -10.28 9.25
C SER A 337 5.27 -9.20 8.63
N PHE A 338 5.08 -8.93 7.32
CA PHE A 338 5.87 -7.98 6.51
C PHE A 338 7.36 -8.03 6.86
N PHE A 339 7.99 -9.16 6.52
CA PHE A 339 9.43 -9.36 6.71
C PHE A 339 10.23 -8.35 5.89
N ASN A 340 11.48 -8.08 6.28
CA ASN A 340 12.32 -7.15 5.52
C ASN A 340 12.49 -7.58 4.06
N ASP A 341 12.80 -8.86 3.81
CA ASP A 341 12.96 -9.37 2.45
C ASP A 341 11.64 -9.25 1.64
N GLN A 342 10.49 -9.47 2.30
CA GLN A 342 9.17 -9.26 1.70
C GLN A 342 8.94 -7.80 1.30
N TYR A 343 9.19 -6.89 2.23
CA TYR A 343 9.04 -5.46 2.02
C TYR A 343 9.96 -4.99 0.88
N PHE A 344 11.22 -5.41 0.83
CA PHE A 344 12.12 -5.04 -0.27
C PHE A 344 11.75 -5.65 -1.60
N ALA A 345 11.18 -6.86 -1.63
CA ALA A 345 10.66 -7.41 -2.87
C ALA A 345 9.50 -6.56 -3.43
N PHE A 346 8.58 -6.09 -2.57
CA PHE A 346 7.50 -5.19 -3.00
C PHE A 346 8.01 -3.81 -3.42
N VAL A 347 8.95 -3.23 -2.66
CA VAL A 347 9.59 -1.95 -3.03
C VAL A 347 10.34 -2.09 -4.36
N ALA A 348 11.06 -3.20 -4.55
CA ALA A 348 11.75 -3.51 -5.81
C ALA A 348 10.77 -3.64 -6.97
N LEU A 349 9.67 -4.37 -6.78
CA LEU A 349 8.63 -4.51 -7.80
C LEU A 349 8.03 -3.15 -8.18
N GLY A 350 7.70 -2.31 -7.20
CA GLY A 350 7.21 -0.96 -7.44
C GLY A 350 8.24 -0.08 -8.15
N TYR A 351 9.51 -0.15 -7.74
CA TYR A 351 10.61 0.57 -8.35
C TYR A 351 10.78 0.22 -9.83
N TYR A 352 10.84 -1.06 -10.18
CA TYR A 352 10.95 -1.51 -11.57
C TYR A 352 9.69 -1.20 -12.39
N SER A 353 8.50 -1.38 -11.80
CA SER A 353 7.24 -1.03 -12.46
C SER A 353 7.16 0.46 -12.80
N ALA A 354 7.67 1.33 -11.93
CA ALA A 354 7.67 2.78 -12.12
C ALA A 354 8.64 3.25 -13.22
N LYS A 355 9.72 2.51 -13.53
CA LYS A 355 10.70 2.90 -14.55
C LYS A 355 10.09 3.09 -15.95
N GLY A 356 9.04 2.34 -16.28
CA GLY A 356 8.30 2.45 -17.54
C GLY A 356 7.15 3.43 -17.50
N LEU A 357 6.70 3.81 -16.30
CA LEU A 357 5.49 4.59 -16.11
C LEU A 357 5.55 5.97 -16.76
N GLY A 358 6.69 6.67 -16.65
CA GLY A 358 6.87 7.99 -17.26
C GLY A 358 6.75 7.96 -18.78
N SER A 359 7.47 7.03 -19.44
CA SER A 359 7.39 6.85 -20.90
C SER A 359 6.02 6.35 -21.34
N PHE A 360 5.38 5.48 -20.56
CA PHE A 360 4.02 5.06 -20.82
C PHE A 360 3.04 6.24 -20.76
N ILE A 361 3.10 7.07 -19.72
CA ILE A 361 2.26 8.27 -19.62
C ILE A 361 2.52 9.20 -20.82
N ALA A 362 3.79 9.38 -21.21
CA ALA A 362 4.19 10.21 -22.35
C ALA A 362 3.87 9.59 -23.72
N GLN A 363 3.48 8.30 -23.80
CA GLN A 363 3.29 7.55 -25.05
C GLN A 363 4.59 7.36 -25.87
N GLU A 364 5.75 7.33 -25.20
CA GLU A 364 7.08 7.36 -25.85
C GLU A 364 7.89 6.05 -25.71
N ASP A 365 7.37 5.00 -25.06
CA ASP A 365 8.23 3.88 -24.68
C ASP A 365 8.56 2.92 -25.81
N THR A 366 9.86 2.73 -26.06
CA THR A 366 10.44 1.74 -26.99
C THR A 366 11.52 0.87 -26.31
N ARG A 367 11.74 1.02 -24.99
CA ARG A 367 12.95 0.51 -24.31
C ARG A 367 13.09 -1.02 -24.26
N CYS A 368 12.01 -1.78 -24.45
CA CYS A 368 12.07 -3.25 -24.53
C CYS A 368 11.39 -3.84 -25.79
N GLY A 369 11.11 -3.04 -26.84
CA GLY A 369 10.62 -3.58 -28.12
C GLY A 369 9.26 -4.29 -28.08
N PHE A 370 8.43 -4.01 -27.08
CA PHE A 370 7.03 -4.45 -27.05
C PHE A 370 6.18 -3.35 -27.72
N GLU A 371 5.65 -3.63 -28.91
CA GLU A 371 4.72 -2.75 -29.65
C GLU A 371 3.31 -2.71 -29.03
#